data_AF-A0A7Y8IDN6-F1
#
_entry.id   AF-A0A7Y8IDN6-F1
#
_cell.length_a   1.000
_cell.length_b   1.000
_cell.length_c   1.000
_cell.angle_alpha   90.00
_cell.angle_beta   90.00
_cell.angle_gamma   90.00
#
_symmetry.space_group_name_H-M   'P 1'
#
loop_
_entity.id
_entity.type
_entity.pdbx_description
1 polymer ?
#
loop_
_entity_poly.entity_id
_entity_poly.type
_entity_poly.pdbx_seq_one_letter_code
_entity_poly.pdbx_strand_id
1 'polypeptide(L)'
;MKQIGCHYITVWRDGMIIYKVFYKDCYRKKIVLLGTLTERRKDLRGMSQMESGLKWARFAFGDKVKDTKRIVVVPKEVKNDRIP
;
A
#
# COMPACT_ATOMS: atom_id res chain seq x y z
N MET A 1 4.15 -2.75 43.40
CA MET A 1 3.31 -1.53 43.35
C MET A 1 3.45 -0.90 41.99
N LYS A 2 2.30 -0.50 41.43
CA LYS A 2 2.09 0.05 40.08
C LYS A 2 2.86 1.35 39.85
N GLN A 3 3.40 1.52 38.65
CA GLN A 3 3.26 2.77 37.92
C GLN A 3 2.84 2.42 36.48
N ILE A 4 1.58 2.74 36.19
CA ILE A 4 0.92 2.54 34.92
C ILE A 4 1.26 3.76 34.08
N GLY A 5 2.13 3.61 33.09
CA GLY A 5 2.37 4.62 32.05
C GLY A 5 1.79 4.11 30.73
N CYS A 6 0.55 4.49 30.43
CA CYS A 6 -0.10 4.29 29.14
C CYS A 6 0.81 4.77 28.00
N HIS A 7 1.47 3.85 27.29
CA HIS A 7 2.16 4.12 26.03
C HIS A 7 1.26 3.73 24.86
N TYR A 8 0.06 4.34 24.81
CA TYR A 8 -0.86 4.26 23.68
C TYR A 8 -0.55 5.33 22.62
N ILE A 9 0.72 5.67 22.43
CA ILE A 9 1.17 6.51 21.31
C ILE A 9 1.92 5.59 20.34
N THR A 10 1.08 4.81 19.65
CA THR A 10 1.22 4.41 18.26
C THR A 10 2.64 4.22 17.75
N VAL A 11 3.04 2.94 17.68
CA VAL A 11 4.20 2.43 16.94
C VAL A 11 4.02 2.72 15.44
N TRP A 12 4.10 3.98 15.02
CA TRP A 12 4.37 4.40 13.65
C TRP A 12 5.88 4.27 13.41
N ARG A 13 6.45 3.07 13.60
CA ARG A 13 7.85 2.79 13.24
C ARG A 13 7.93 2.59 11.73
N ASP A 14 8.52 3.56 11.04
CA ASP A 14 9.41 3.49 9.86
C ASP A 14 9.44 2.20 8.99
N GLY A 15 8.30 1.62 8.66
CA GLY A 15 8.26 0.33 7.95
C GLY A 15 6.96 0.00 7.23
N MET A 16 6.08 0.99 7.04
CA MET A 16 4.82 0.80 6.32
C MET A 16 4.94 1.34 4.90
N ILE A 17 4.68 0.48 3.91
CA ILE A 17 4.64 0.89 2.50
C ILE A 17 3.19 1.11 2.13
N ILE A 18 2.89 2.28 1.58
CA ILE A 18 1.55 2.61 1.10
C ILE A 18 1.56 2.51 -0.43
N TYR A 19 0.67 1.72 -1.01
CA TYR A 19 0.49 1.64 -2.45
C TYR A 19 -0.82 2.28 -2.86
N LYS A 20 -0.76 3.26 -3.76
CA LYS A 20 -1.95 3.68 -4.50
C LYS A 20 -2.19 2.68 -5.62
N VAL A 21 -3.41 2.14 -5.70
CA VAL A 21 -3.78 1.12 -6.68
C VAL A 21 -4.72 1.73 -7.71
N PHE A 22 -4.35 1.60 -8.98
CA PHE A 22 -5.08 2.14 -10.11
C PHE A 22 -5.47 1.04 -11.09
N TYR A 23 -6.54 1.27 -11.85
CA TYR A 23 -6.91 0.50 -13.02
C TYR A 23 -6.77 1.37 -14.27
N LYS A 24 -6.01 0.89 -15.25
CA LYS A 24 -5.93 1.52 -16.57
C LYS A 24 -7.08 1.02 -17.44
N ASP A 25 -8.14 1.82 -17.55
CA ASP A 25 -9.22 1.57 -18.49
C ASP A 25 -8.81 2.06 -19.89
N CYS A 26 -8.24 1.16 -20.67
CA CYS A 26 -7.83 1.46 -22.04
C CYS A 26 -9.01 1.78 -22.98
N TYR A 27 -10.21 1.25 -22.70
CA TYR A 27 -11.39 1.50 -23.54
C TYR A 27 -11.88 2.93 -23.37
N ARG A 28 -11.86 3.43 -22.14
CA ARG A 28 -12.25 4.81 -21.82
C ARG A 28 -11.09 5.80 -21.76
N LYS A 29 -9.88 5.35 -22.11
CA LYS A 29 -8.62 6.11 -22.02
C LYS A 29 -8.45 6.81 -20.65
N LYS A 30 -8.86 6.16 -19.56
CA LYS A 30 -8.89 6.73 -18.21
C LYS A 30 -8.12 5.87 -17.21
N ILE A 31 -7.50 6.53 -16.25
CA ILE A 31 -6.91 5.87 -15.07
C ILE A 31 -7.88 6.07 -13.90
N VAL A 32 -8.30 4.98 -13.28
CA VAL A 32 -9.26 4.98 -12.16
C VAL A 32 -8.53 4.56 -10.89
N LEU A 33 -8.60 5.37 -9.82
CA LEU A 33 -8.12 4.96 -8.50
C LEU A 33 -9.06 3.89 -7.94
N LEU A 34 -8.54 2.69 -7.67
CA LEU A 34 -9.28 1.59 -7.07
C LEU A 34 -9.26 1.67 -5.54
N GLY A 35 -8.17 2.18 -4.97
CA GLY A 35 -7.99 2.31 -3.53
C GLY A 35 -6.54 2.43 -3.13
N THR A 36 -6.29 2.20 -1.84
CA THR A 36 -4.95 2.22 -1.24
C THR A 36 -4.71 0.89 -0.53
N LEU A 37 -3.50 0.34 -0.66
CA LEU A 37 -3.01 -0.78 0.13
C LEU A 37 -1.97 -0.29 1.11
N THR A 38 -1.93 -0.93 2.25
CA THR A 38 -0.91 -0.67 3.25
C THR A 38 -0.25 -1.98 3.61
N GLU A 39 1.03 -2.11 3.25
CA GLU A 39 1.85 -3.26 3.61
C GLU A 39 2.67 -2.92 4.85
N ARG A 40 2.42 -3.65 5.94
CA ARG A 40 3.09 -3.44 7.23
C ARG A 40 4.44 -4.13 7.34
N ARG A 41 4.75 -5.06 6.43
CA ARG A 41 5.95 -5.90 6.51
C ARG A 41 7.13 -5.16 5.88
N LYS A 42 8.27 -5.18 6.57
CA LYS A 42 9.54 -4.65 6.07
C LYS A 42 10.25 -5.66 5.16
N ASP A 43 10.01 -6.94 5.37
CA ASP A 43 10.56 -8.06 4.61
C ASP A 43 9.59 -8.48 3.49
N LEU A 44 9.88 -8.06 2.26
CA LEU A 44 9.09 -8.41 1.08
C LEU A 44 9.33 -9.86 0.60
N ARG A 45 9.91 -10.71 1.47
CA ARG A 45 10.23 -12.13 1.20
C ARG A 45 11.03 -12.33 -0.10
N GLY A 46 11.96 -11.42 -0.37
CA GLY A 46 12.78 -11.43 -1.59
C GLY A 46 12.13 -10.80 -2.82
N MET A 47 10.91 -10.25 -2.71
CA MET A 47 10.26 -9.49 -3.78
C MET A 47 10.67 -8.01 -3.73
N SER A 48 10.67 -7.35 -4.89
CA SER A 48 10.71 -5.89 -4.94
C SER A 48 9.42 -5.27 -4.40
N GLN A 49 9.46 -4.00 -3.98
CA GLN A 49 8.27 -3.26 -3.53
C GLN A 49 7.15 -3.29 -4.57
N MET A 50 7.51 -3.18 -5.85
CA MET A 50 6.55 -3.23 -6.95
C MET A 50 5.90 -4.60 -7.11
N GLU A 51 6.69 -5.68 -7.05
CA GLU A 51 6.16 -7.04 -7.17
C GLU A 51 5.22 -7.39 -6.01
N SER A 52 5.60 -7.05 -4.78
CA SER A 52 4.74 -7.24 -3.61
C SER A 52 3.45 -6.43 -3.74
N GLY A 53 3.57 -5.15 -4.09
CA GLY A 53 2.43 -4.26 -4.29
C GLY A 53 1.46 -4.79 -5.36
N LEU A 54 1.98 -5.25 -6.51
CA LEU A 54 1.18 -5.84 -7.58
C LEU A 54 0.50 -7.14 -7.16
N LYS A 55 1.22 -8.01 -6.44
CA LYS A 55 0.68 -9.27 -5.92
C LYS A 55 -0.51 -9.00 -5.01
N TRP A 56 -0.37 -8.11 -4.04
CA TRP A 56 -1.43 -7.75 -3.11
C TRP A 56 -2.57 -6.97 -3.77
N ALA A 57 -2.28 -6.10 -4.73
CA ALA A 57 -3.29 -5.37 -5.48
C ALA A 57 -4.16 -6.28 -6.34
N ARG A 58 -3.57 -7.28 -7.01
CA ARG A 58 -4.32 -8.28 -7.75
C ARG A 58 -5.19 -9.13 -6.83
N PHE A 59 -4.68 -9.50 -5.66
CA PHE A 59 -5.45 -10.25 -4.67
C PHE A 59 -6.63 -9.45 -4.11
N ALA A 60 -6.43 -8.18 -3.74
CA ALA A 60 -7.45 -7.37 -3.07
C ALA A 60 -8.46 -6.70 -4.02
N PHE A 61 -8.06 -6.39 -5.27
CA PHE A 61 -8.88 -5.65 -6.23
C PHE A 61 -9.17 -6.42 -7.52
N GLY A 62 -8.66 -7.64 -7.66
CA GLY A 62 -8.81 -8.43 -8.88
C GLY A 62 -10.26 -8.63 -9.28
N ASP A 63 -11.13 -8.92 -8.31
CA ASP A 63 -12.56 -9.14 -8.54
C ASP A 63 -13.33 -7.87 -8.91
N LYS A 64 -12.72 -6.68 -8.69
CA LYS A 64 -13.33 -5.38 -9.01
C LYS A 64 -13.00 -4.89 -10.42
N VAL A 65 -12.15 -5.61 -11.15
CA VAL A 65 -11.69 -5.19 -12.47
C VAL A 65 -11.88 -6.30 -13.50
N LYS A 66 -12.09 -5.90 -14.75
CA LYS A 66 -12.24 -6.85 -15.87
C LYS A 66 -10.94 -7.57 -16.23
N ASP A 67 -9.80 -6.96 -15.95
CA ASP A 67 -8.47 -7.48 -16.33
C ASP A 67 -7.43 -7.07 -15.28
N THR A 68 -6.96 -8.05 -14.50
CA THR A 68 -6.00 -7.84 -13.41
C THR A 68 -4.61 -7.44 -13.91
N LYS A 69 -4.28 -7.67 -15.19
CA LYS A 69 -3.02 -7.22 -15.80
C LYS A 69 -2.95 -5.70 -15.96
N ARG A 70 -4.11 -5.02 -15.94
CA ARG A 70 -4.21 -3.56 -16.06
C ARG A 70 -4.22 -2.84 -14.71
N ILE A 71 -4.05 -3.58 -13.63
CA ILE A 71 -3.80 -3.01 -12.30
C ILE A 71 -2.39 -2.44 -12.28
N VAL A 72 -2.28 -1.18 -11.88
CA VAL A 72 -1.03 -0.45 -11.69
C VAL A 72 -0.93 -0.05 -10.23
N VAL A 73 0.24 -0.24 -9.64
CA VAL A 73 0.51 0.19 -8.27
C VAL A 73 1.57 1.27 -8.28
N VAL A 74 1.40 2.27 -7.43
CA VAL A 74 2.39 3.33 -7.21
C VAL A 74 2.73 3.34 -5.72
N PRO A 75 3.94 2.92 -5.33
CA PRO A 75 4.38 3.06 -3.95
C PRO A 75 4.49 4.55 -3.63
N LYS A 76 3.86 4.96 -2.54
CA LYS A 76 4.09 6.26 -1.92
C LYS A 76 5.07 6.03 -0.80
N GLU A 77 6.28 6.57 -0.94
CA GLU A 77 7.18 6.70 0.20
C GLU A 77 6.48 7.56 1.25
N VAL A 78 6.26 6.98 2.42
CA VAL A 78 5.91 7.78 3.60
C VAL A 78 7.22 8.39 4.07
N LYS A 79 7.65 9.47 3.42
CA LYS A 79 8.71 10.31 4.00
C LYS A 79 8.12 10.87 5.28
N ASN A 80 8.77 10.53 6.39
CA ASN A 80 8.53 11.14 7.67
C ASN A 80 9.11 12.57 7.60
N ASP A 81 8.47 13.43 6.79
CA ASP A 81 8.72 14.86 6.86
C ASP A 81 8.25 15.25 8.26
N ARG A 82 9.24 15.48 9.13
CA ARG A 82 9.04 16.04 10.46
C ARG A 82 8.11 17.23 10.28
N ILE A 83 6.88 17.07 10.71
CA ILE A 83 5.97 18.19 10.91
C ILE A 83 6.65 19.03 12.00
N PRO A 84 6.99 20.30 11.74
CA PRO A 84 7.70 21.15 12.69
C PRO A 84 6.95 21.33 14.00
#